data_AF-A0A166V6X6-F1
#
_entry.id   AF-A0A166V6X6-F1
#
_cell.length_a   1.000
_cell.length_b   1.000
_cell.length_c   1.000
_cell.angle_alpha   90.00
_cell.angle_beta   90.00
_cell.angle_gamma   90.00
#
_symmetry.space_group_name_H-M   'P 1'
#
loop_
_entity.id
_entity.type
_entity.pdbx_description
1 polymer ?
#
loop_
_entity_poly.entity_id
_entity_poly.type
_entity_poly.pdbx_seq_one_letter_code
_entity_poly.pdbx_strand_id
1 'polypeptide(L)'
;MALKSSQEACRPSELAHFVLRTNNPQPLVEFYQKFLNAKITHSSDPITFMTWDHEHHRLAILNDPNAVPKQDNAVGVDHLALTFDSLRQLLQAYKTRKELGIEPVYCVNHGMSTSMYYKDPDGNKIENQVDAFETKEDAVQYMMSVEFGQDVRGPRFNPEELVKRFESGEDEKSLMKREAFLHASMKI
;
A
#
# COMPACT_ATOMS: atom_id res chain seq x y z
N MET A 1 30.90 20.87 -21.57
CA MET A 1 31.56 20.29 -20.37
C MET A 1 31.45 18.79 -20.43
N ALA A 2 32.49 18.04 -20.05
CA ALA A 2 32.44 16.58 -20.00
C ALA A 2 31.84 16.11 -18.66
N LEU A 3 30.90 15.16 -18.71
CA LEU A 3 30.33 14.52 -17.53
C LEU A 3 31.42 13.63 -16.88
N LYS A 4 31.66 13.81 -15.57
CA LYS A 4 32.61 12.98 -14.81
C LYS A 4 31.84 11.94 -13.99
N SER A 5 32.43 10.77 -13.80
CA SER A 5 31.93 9.80 -12.85
C SER A 5 32.07 10.32 -11.42
N SER A 6 31.05 10.12 -10.60
CA SER A 6 31.10 10.30 -9.15
C SER A 6 31.49 8.98 -8.47
N GLN A 7 32.07 9.08 -7.27
CA GLN A 7 32.43 7.91 -6.46
C GLN A 7 31.19 7.23 -5.86
N GLU A 8 30.12 8.00 -5.65
CA GLU A 8 28.80 7.52 -5.23
C GLU A 8 27.81 7.65 -6.39
N ALA A 9 26.88 6.69 -6.51
CA ALA A 9 25.82 6.78 -7.51
C ALA A 9 24.86 7.93 -7.18
N CYS A 10 24.47 8.69 -8.21
CA CYS A 10 23.36 9.63 -8.07
C CYS A 10 22.07 8.87 -7.70
N ARG A 11 21.29 9.43 -6.77
CA ARG A 11 19.97 8.90 -6.44
C ARG A 11 18.91 9.38 -7.44
N PRO A 12 17.89 8.57 -7.77
CA PRO A 12 16.71 9.03 -8.48
C PRO A 12 16.02 10.17 -7.73
N SER A 13 15.31 11.03 -8.46
CA SER A 13 14.49 12.10 -7.86
C SER A 13 13.19 11.57 -7.28
N GLU A 14 12.61 10.53 -7.90
CA GLU A 14 11.26 10.05 -7.60
C GLU A 14 11.06 8.60 -8.09
N LEU A 15 10.12 7.88 -7.48
CA LEU A 15 9.53 6.68 -8.06
C LEU A 15 8.43 7.08 -9.05
N ALA A 16 8.74 7.08 -10.35
CA ALA A 16 7.78 7.51 -11.37
C ALA A 16 6.58 6.56 -11.50
N HIS A 17 6.84 5.29 -11.85
CA HIS A 17 5.79 4.30 -12.07
C HIS A 17 6.28 2.86 -11.84
N PHE A 18 5.33 1.94 -11.74
CA PHE A 18 5.56 0.50 -11.80
C PHE A 18 4.67 -0.12 -12.87
N VAL A 19 5.05 -1.31 -13.32
CA VAL A 19 4.38 -2.00 -14.42
C VAL A 19 3.92 -3.36 -13.94
N LEU A 20 2.64 -3.65 -14.14
CA LEU A 20 2.06 -4.96 -13.96
C LEU A 20 1.90 -5.64 -15.30
N ARG A 21 1.93 -6.96 -15.29
CA ARG A 21 1.74 -7.80 -16.46
C ARG A 21 0.62 -8.79 -16.17
N THR A 22 -0.30 -8.93 -17.11
CA THR A 22 -1.50 -9.73 -16.94
C THR A 22 -1.93 -10.34 -18.26
N ASN A 23 -2.57 -11.51 -18.19
CA ASN A 23 -3.27 -12.12 -19.33
C ASN A 23 -4.76 -11.77 -19.34
N ASN A 24 -5.22 -11.00 -18.35
CA ASN A 24 -6.62 -10.61 -18.17
C ASN A 24 -6.72 -9.12 -17.77
N PRO A 25 -6.41 -8.20 -18.72
CA PRO A 25 -6.22 -6.79 -18.40
C PRO A 25 -7.46 -6.06 -17.91
N GLN A 26 -8.66 -6.42 -18.40
CA GLN A 26 -9.87 -5.67 -18.08
C GLN A 26 -10.20 -5.72 -16.57
N PRO A 27 -10.27 -6.89 -15.90
CA PRO A 27 -10.46 -6.95 -14.45
C PRO A 27 -9.39 -6.20 -13.66
N LEU A 28 -8.13 -6.25 -14.11
CA LEU A 28 -7.04 -5.57 -13.43
C LEU A 28 -7.15 -4.03 -13.54
N VAL A 29 -7.48 -3.53 -14.73
CA VAL A 29 -7.75 -2.10 -14.96
C VAL A 29 -8.93 -1.64 -14.09
N GLU A 30 -10.05 -2.36 -14.13
CA GLU A 30 -11.23 -2.03 -13.32
C GLU A 30 -10.94 -2.05 -11.82
N PHE A 31 -10.13 -3.02 -11.36
CA PHE A 31 -9.67 -3.07 -9.98
C PHE A 31 -8.92 -1.80 -9.62
N TYR A 32 -7.90 -1.38 -10.38
CA TYR A 32 -7.11 -0.19 -10.03
C TYR A 32 -7.89 1.14 -10.18
N GLN A 33 -8.86 1.22 -11.09
CA GLN A 33 -9.78 2.36 -11.14
C GLN A 33 -10.59 2.48 -9.85
N LYS A 34 -11.13 1.36 -9.36
CA LYS A 34 -11.92 1.32 -8.11
C LYS A 34 -11.05 1.47 -6.86
N PHE A 35 -9.90 0.80 -6.85
CA PHE A 35 -9.03 0.69 -5.68
C PHE A 35 -8.29 1.99 -5.38
N LEU A 36 -7.75 2.67 -6.40
CA LEU A 36 -6.96 3.90 -6.24
C LEU A 36 -7.66 5.16 -6.74
N ASN A 37 -8.91 5.04 -7.20
CA ASN A 37 -9.55 6.11 -7.99
C ASN A 37 -8.70 6.51 -9.20
N ALA A 38 -7.97 5.54 -9.78
CA ALA A 38 -7.04 5.80 -10.85
C ALA A 38 -7.79 6.08 -12.17
N LYS A 39 -7.26 7.04 -12.93
CA LYS A 39 -7.76 7.45 -14.25
C LYS A 39 -6.86 6.90 -15.33
N ILE A 40 -7.45 6.40 -16.40
CA ILE A 40 -6.71 5.99 -17.60
C ILE A 40 -6.18 7.25 -18.28
N THR A 41 -4.87 7.32 -18.49
CA THR A 41 -4.24 8.40 -19.26
C THR A 41 -4.07 8.02 -20.72
N HIS A 42 -3.82 6.73 -21.00
CA HIS A 42 -3.83 6.17 -22.35
C HIS A 42 -4.14 4.67 -22.30
N SER A 43 -4.81 4.14 -23.32
CA SER A 43 -5.08 2.71 -23.45
C SER A 43 -4.97 2.27 -24.90
N SER A 44 -4.37 1.10 -25.10
CA SER A 44 -4.12 0.45 -26.38
C SER A 44 -4.08 -1.07 -26.18
N ASP A 45 -4.17 -1.85 -27.26
CA ASP A 45 -4.13 -3.32 -27.21
C ASP A 45 -2.96 -3.90 -26.39
N PRO A 46 -1.71 -3.42 -26.53
CA PRO A 46 -0.59 -3.97 -25.76
C PRO A 46 -0.50 -3.46 -24.32
N ILE A 47 -1.04 -2.28 -24.02
CA ILE A 47 -0.78 -1.62 -22.73
C ILE A 47 -1.83 -0.56 -22.36
N THR A 48 -2.14 -0.46 -21.07
CA THR A 48 -2.95 0.62 -20.48
C THR A 48 -2.14 1.38 -19.42
N PHE A 49 -2.18 2.70 -19.46
CA PHE A 49 -1.52 3.61 -18.52
C PHE A 49 -2.54 4.31 -17.63
N MET A 50 -2.23 4.40 -16.34
CA MET A 50 -3.13 4.93 -15.32
C MET A 50 -2.39 5.85 -14.33
N THR A 51 -3.09 6.88 -13.85
CA THR A 51 -2.59 7.82 -12.83
C THR A 51 -3.64 8.11 -11.75
N TRP A 52 -3.21 8.50 -10.56
CA TRP A 52 -4.07 9.01 -9.49
C TRP A 52 -3.56 10.34 -8.92
N ASP A 53 -2.46 10.88 -9.46
CA ASP A 53 -1.88 12.14 -9.03
C ASP A 53 -1.37 12.95 -10.24
N HIS A 54 -0.34 13.78 -10.02
CA HIS A 54 0.20 14.70 -11.02
C HIS A 54 1.10 14.03 -12.06
N GLU A 55 1.61 12.82 -11.80
CA GLU A 55 2.48 12.12 -12.74
C GLU A 55 1.68 11.60 -13.93
N HIS A 56 2.28 11.59 -15.13
CA HIS A 56 1.62 11.20 -16.37
C HIS A 56 1.06 9.77 -16.34
N HIS A 57 1.66 8.89 -15.54
CA HIS A 57 1.15 7.59 -15.12
C HIS A 57 1.96 7.08 -13.94
N ARG A 58 1.29 6.45 -12.97
CA ARG A 58 1.92 5.74 -11.85
C ARG A 58 1.91 4.22 -12.06
N LEU A 59 0.95 3.74 -12.86
CA LEU A 59 0.77 2.33 -13.17
C LEU A 59 0.68 2.16 -14.69
N ALA A 60 1.39 1.17 -15.22
CA ALA A 60 1.12 0.61 -16.55
C ALA A 60 0.75 -0.87 -16.43
N ILE A 61 -0.22 -1.31 -17.22
CA ILE A 61 -0.69 -2.70 -17.28
C ILE A 61 -0.39 -3.24 -18.68
N LEU A 62 0.60 -4.13 -18.76
CA LEU A 62 0.96 -4.86 -19.97
C LEU A 62 0.00 -6.04 -20.19
N ASN A 63 -0.60 -6.08 -21.37
CA ASN A 63 -1.42 -7.18 -21.82
C ASN A 63 -0.54 -8.26 -22.47
N ASP A 64 -0.23 -9.30 -21.71
CA ASP A 64 0.57 -10.45 -22.17
C ASP A 64 -0.26 -11.74 -22.04
N PRO A 65 -0.71 -12.34 -23.17
CA PRO A 65 -1.48 -13.58 -23.15
C PRO A 65 -0.79 -14.77 -22.46
N ASN A 66 0.54 -14.72 -22.29
CA ASN A 66 1.32 -15.78 -21.66
C ASN A 66 1.61 -15.51 -20.18
N ALA A 67 1.15 -14.38 -19.64
CA ALA A 67 1.34 -14.08 -18.23
C ALA A 67 0.61 -15.11 -17.36
N VAL A 68 1.17 -15.35 -16.18
CA VAL A 68 0.59 -16.22 -15.17
C VAL A 68 0.35 -15.41 -13.89
N PRO A 69 -0.73 -15.69 -13.14
CA PRO A 69 -0.96 -15.05 -11.85
C PRO A 69 0.25 -15.20 -10.91
N LYS A 70 0.47 -14.20 -10.06
CA LYS A 70 1.56 -14.20 -9.08
C LYS A 70 1.30 -15.30 -8.04
N GLN A 71 2.24 -16.24 -7.95
CA GLN A 71 2.23 -17.25 -6.89
C GLN A 71 2.64 -16.63 -5.55
N ASP A 72 1.99 -17.09 -4.47
CA ASP A 72 2.36 -16.69 -3.12
C ASP A 72 3.80 -17.08 -2.80
N ASN A 73 4.53 -16.20 -2.12
CA ASN A 73 5.95 -16.37 -1.75
C ASN A 73 6.93 -16.52 -2.92
N ALA A 74 6.54 -16.18 -4.15
CA ALA A 74 7.47 -16.12 -5.28
C ALA A 74 8.50 -14.99 -5.09
N VAL A 75 9.76 -15.25 -5.47
CA VAL A 75 10.82 -14.23 -5.51
C VAL A 75 10.45 -13.07 -6.45
N GLY A 76 10.90 -11.86 -6.10
CA GLY A 76 10.60 -10.62 -6.85
C GLY A 76 9.99 -9.54 -5.95
N VAL A 77 9.25 -8.59 -6.55
CA VAL A 77 8.52 -7.57 -5.79
C VAL A 77 7.48 -8.25 -4.91
N ASP A 78 7.56 -8.04 -3.60
CA ASP A 78 6.61 -8.62 -2.64
C ASP A 78 5.27 -7.90 -2.69
N HIS A 79 5.29 -6.58 -2.51
CA HIS A 79 4.13 -5.69 -2.57
C HIS A 79 4.53 -4.27 -2.97
N LEU A 80 3.54 -3.45 -3.31
CA LEU A 80 3.68 -2.01 -3.44
C LEU A 80 2.95 -1.30 -2.29
N ALA A 81 3.64 -0.43 -1.56
CA ALA A 81 3.04 0.36 -0.48
C ALA A 81 2.67 1.77 -0.94
N LEU A 82 1.46 2.20 -0.60
CA LEU A 82 0.89 3.50 -0.90
C LEU A 82 0.40 4.16 0.38
N THR A 83 0.87 5.38 0.62
CA THR A 83 0.56 6.15 1.83
C THR A 83 -0.66 7.02 1.63
N PHE A 84 -1.51 7.11 2.65
CA PHE A 84 -2.57 8.12 2.79
C PHE A 84 -2.13 9.21 3.76
N ASP A 85 -2.66 10.42 3.58
CA ASP A 85 -2.28 11.58 4.40
C ASP A 85 -2.76 11.48 5.86
N SER A 86 -3.75 10.63 6.14
CA SER A 86 -4.34 10.50 7.48
C SER A 86 -5.04 9.15 7.68
N LEU A 87 -5.23 8.78 8.95
CA LEU A 87 -6.00 7.60 9.32
C LEU A 87 -7.43 7.70 8.80
N ARG A 88 -8.03 8.89 8.87
CA ARG A 88 -9.34 9.17 8.27
C ARG A 88 -9.42 8.75 6.81
N GLN A 89 -8.47 9.19 5.97
CA GLN A 89 -8.50 8.86 4.55
C GLN A 89 -8.30 7.35 4.31
N LEU A 90 -7.40 6.70 5.06
CA LEU A 90 -7.20 5.25 4.97
C LEU A 90 -8.49 4.49 5.32
N LEU A 91 -9.19 4.88 6.39
CA LEU A 91 -10.46 4.26 6.81
C LEU A 91 -11.60 4.55 5.83
N GLN A 92 -11.66 5.75 5.25
CA GLN A 92 -12.62 6.07 4.18
C GLN A 92 -12.37 5.19 2.95
N ALA A 93 -11.12 5.05 2.52
CA ALA A 93 -10.76 4.19 1.40
C ALA A 93 -11.13 2.72 1.68
N TYR A 94 -10.89 2.23 2.91
CA TYR A 94 -11.33 0.91 3.35
C TYR A 94 -12.85 0.73 3.23
N LYS A 95 -13.66 1.64 3.78
CA LYS A 95 -15.13 1.55 3.73
C LYS A 95 -15.64 1.48 2.29
N THR A 96 -15.20 2.40 1.43
CA THR A 96 -15.59 2.42 0.02
C THR A 96 -15.22 1.12 -0.70
N ARG A 97 -14.02 0.58 -0.47
CA ARG A 97 -13.56 -0.66 -1.10
C ARG A 97 -14.35 -1.87 -0.62
N LYS A 98 -14.68 -1.92 0.68
CA LYS A 98 -15.51 -2.98 1.25
C LYS A 98 -16.90 -3.01 0.60
N GLU A 99 -17.52 -1.86 0.36
CA GLU A 99 -18.80 -1.78 -0.37
C GLU A 99 -18.71 -2.32 -1.81
N LEU A 100 -17.51 -2.30 -2.41
CA LEU A 100 -17.20 -2.85 -3.72
C LEU A 100 -16.74 -4.32 -3.67
N GLY A 101 -16.75 -4.97 -2.50
CA GLY A 101 -16.27 -6.33 -2.32
C GLY A 101 -14.74 -6.48 -2.32
N ILE A 102 -14.00 -5.38 -2.16
CA ILE A 102 -12.53 -5.39 -2.08
C ILE A 102 -12.14 -5.27 -0.60
N GLU A 103 -11.72 -6.38 -0.01
CA GLU A 103 -11.34 -6.47 1.40
C GLU A 103 -9.85 -6.77 1.57
N PRO A 104 -9.21 -6.29 2.64
CA PRO A 104 -7.82 -6.60 2.93
C PRO A 104 -7.67 -8.09 3.27
N VAL A 105 -6.61 -8.72 2.76
CA VAL A 105 -6.19 -10.06 3.13
C VAL A 105 -5.69 -10.09 4.57
N TYR A 106 -5.03 -9.01 5.00
CA TYR A 106 -4.66 -8.80 6.39
C TYR A 106 -4.36 -7.34 6.71
N CYS A 107 -4.46 -7.00 7.99
CA CYS A 107 -4.14 -5.68 8.51
C CYS A 107 -3.17 -5.80 9.69
N VAL A 108 -2.18 -4.92 9.74
CA VAL A 108 -1.07 -4.94 10.70
C VAL A 108 -0.70 -3.52 11.07
N ASN A 109 -0.42 -3.29 12.35
CA ASN A 109 0.21 -2.05 12.80
C ASN A 109 1.69 -2.33 13.07
N HIS A 110 2.57 -1.78 12.24
CA HIS A 110 4.02 -1.98 12.35
C HIS A 110 4.68 -1.08 13.42
N GLY A 111 3.89 -0.27 14.13
CA GLY A 111 4.33 0.76 15.07
C GLY A 111 4.57 2.10 14.41
N MET A 112 5.33 2.15 13.31
CA MET A 112 5.52 3.37 12.51
C MET A 112 4.44 3.59 11.45
N SER A 113 3.70 2.55 11.09
CA SER A 113 2.56 2.65 10.17
C SER A 113 1.39 1.76 10.60
N THR A 114 0.18 2.19 10.24
CA THR A 114 -1.02 1.35 10.25
C THR A 114 -1.30 0.91 8.81
N SER A 115 -1.23 -0.39 8.55
CA SER A 115 -1.18 -0.94 7.19
C SER A 115 -2.29 -1.97 6.92
N MET A 116 -2.88 -1.91 5.73
CA MET A 116 -3.86 -2.85 5.22
C MET A 116 -3.39 -3.42 3.88
N TYR A 117 -3.28 -4.74 3.77
CA TYR A 117 -2.75 -5.44 2.60
C TYR A 117 -3.87 -6.09 1.81
N TYR A 118 -3.90 -5.82 0.50
CA TYR A 118 -4.89 -6.32 -0.46
C TYR A 118 -4.18 -7.17 -1.52
N LYS A 119 -4.96 -7.96 -2.26
CA LYS A 119 -4.52 -8.61 -3.51
C LYS A 119 -5.35 -8.07 -4.67
N ASP A 120 -4.69 -7.78 -5.78
CA ASP A 120 -5.36 -7.55 -7.05
C ASP A 120 -5.84 -8.90 -7.67
N PRO A 121 -6.59 -8.88 -8.79
CA PRO A 121 -7.06 -10.09 -9.46
C PRO A 121 -5.97 -11.09 -9.88
N ASP A 122 -4.73 -10.64 -10.06
CA ASP A 122 -3.59 -11.49 -10.44
C ASP A 122 -2.76 -11.93 -9.24
N GLY A 123 -3.14 -11.53 -8.02
CA GLY A 123 -2.47 -11.89 -6.78
C GLY A 123 -1.31 -10.96 -6.39
N ASN A 124 -1.09 -9.84 -7.08
CA ASN A 124 -0.11 -8.85 -6.63
C ASN A 124 -0.60 -8.18 -5.35
N LYS A 125 0.32 -8.00 -4.40
CA LYS A 125 -0.01 -7.40 -3.11
C LYS A 125 0.14 -5.88 -3.16
N ILE A 126 -0.84 -5.20 -2.59
CA ILE A 126 -0.83 -3.74 -2.43
C ILE A 126 -1.05 -3.43 -0.96
N GLU A 127 -0.14 -2.66 -0.38
CA GLU A 127 -0.25 -2.13 0.96
C GLU A 127 -0.81 -0.70 0.88
N ASN A 128 -1.82 -0.43 1.71
CA ASN A 128 -2.30 0.92 1.97
C ASN A 128 -2.05 1.24 3.42
N GLN A 129 -1.31 2.32 3.65
CA GLN A 129 -0.78 2.64 4.96
C GLN A 129 -0.94 4.12 5.30
N VAL A 130 -0.89 4.42 6.59
CA VAL A 130 -0.68 5.78 7.11
C VAL A 130 0.44 5.74 8.13
N ASP A 131 1.32 6.76 8.11
CA ASP A 131 2.39 6.90 9.08
C ASP A 131 1.85 7.36 10.44
N ALA A 132 2.35 6.74 11.50
CA ALA A 132 1.99 7.07 12.88
C ALA A 132 2.82 8.24 13.45
N PHE A 133 3.89 8.64 12.76
CA PHE A 133 4.81 9.71 13.17
C PHE A 133 4.62 10.96 12.31
N GLU A 134 4.83 12.13 12.91
CA GLU A 134 4.75 13.42 12.20
C GLU A 134 5.89 13.61 11.21
N THR A 135 7.07 13.04 11.51
CA THR A 135 8.26 13.13 10.66
C THR A 135 8.77 11.75 10.27
N LYS A 136 9.43 11.66 9.12
CA LYS A 136 10.04 10.40 8.65
C LYS A 136 11.29 10.08 9.44
N GLU A 137 11.97 11.09 9.95
CA GLU A 137 13.11 10.96 10.85
C GLU A 137 12.72 10.23 12.13
N ASP A 138 11.60 10.60 12.77
CA ASP A 138 11.12 9.92 13.97
C ASP A 138 10.70 8.46 13.68
N ALA A 139 10.04 8.21 12.55
CA ALA A 139 9.71 6.86 12.11
C ALA A 139 10.98 6.01 11.92
N VAL A 140 12.04 6.58 11.33
CA VAL A 140 13.33 5.90 11.16
C VAL A 140 13.98 5.63 12.52
N GLN A 141 13.95 6.58 13.47
CA GLN A 141 14.46 6.34 14.83
C GLN A 141 13.72 5.20 15.53
N TYR A 142 12.39 5.14 15.38
CA TYR A 142 11.61 4.01 15.89
C TYR A 142 12.02 2.69 15.24
N MET A 143 12.20 2.65 13.91
CA MET A 143 12.64 1.44 13.20
C MET A 143 14.05 0.99 13.60
N MET A 144 14.92 1.90 14.01
CA MET A 144 16.26 1.58 14.52
C MET A 144 16.26 1.10 15.98
N SER A 145 15.11 1.13 16.67
CA SER A 145 15.00 0.76 18.07
C SER A 145 15.05 -0.75 18.31
N VAL A 146 15.41 -1.13 19.53
CA VAL A 146 15.34 -2.53 19.99
C VAL A 146 13.92 -3.06 19.96
N GLU A 147 12.93 -2.22 20.31
CA GLU A 147 11.51 -2.59 20.32
C GLU A 147 11.04 -3.03 18.93
N PHE A 148 11.33 -2.23 17.90
CA PHE A 148 10.98 -2.60 16.52
C PHE A 148 11.71 -3.89 16.08
N GLY A 149 12.98 -4.02 16.45
CA GLY A 149 13.78 -5.21 16.14
C GLY A 149 13.25 -6.52 16.76
N GLN A 150 12.52 -6.45 17.88
CA GLN A 150 11.92 -7.64 18.51
C GLN A 150 10.73 -8.19 17.73
N ASP A 151 9.92 -7.31 17.12
CA ASP A 151 8.80 -7.70 16.28
C ASP A 151 8.58 -6.66 15.17
N VAL A 152 9.27 -6.84 14.05
CA VAL A 152 9.16 -5.96 12.88
C VAL A 152 7.81 -6.04 12.19
N ARG A 153 7.01 -7.09 12.49
CA ARG A 153 5.70 -7.28 11.87
C ARG A 153 4.67 -6.45 12.59
N GLY A 154 4.51 -6.61 13.91
CA GLY A 154 3.42 -5.91 14.58
C GLY A 154 2.19 -6.73 14.85
N PRO A 155 1.34 -6.26 15.78
CA PRO A 155 0.04 -6.84 16.02
C PRO A 155 -0.86 -6.73 14.79
N ARG A 156 -1.65 -7.78 14.57
CA ARG A 156 -2.77 -7.75 13.62
C ARG A 156 -3.92 -6.96 14.23
N PHE A 157 -4.73 -6.33 13.37
CA PHE A 157 -5.94 -5.66 13.79
C PHE A 157 -7.13 -5.98 12.89
N ASN A 158 -8.34 -5.83 13.43
CA ASN A 158 -9.57 -5.90 12.65
C ASN A 158 -9.91 -4.47 12.14
N PRO A 159 -9.97 -4.23 10.82
CA PRO A 159 -10.25 -2.90 10.29
C PRO A 159 -11.64 -2.39 10.67
N GLU A 160 -12.64 -3.25 10.88
CA GLU A 160 -13.99 -2.85 11.33
C GLU A 160 -13.98 -2.29 12.75
N GLU A 161 -13.21 -2.90 13.65
CA GLU A 161 -13.08 -2.41 15.01
C GLU A 161 -12.34 -1.07 15.04
N LEU A 162 -11.32 -0.92 14.18
CA LEU A 162 -10.61 0.34 14.04
C LEU A 162 -11.54 1.46 13.50
N VAL A 163 -12.37 1.16 12.50
CA VAL A 163 -13.42 2.08 12.00
C VAL A 163 -14.36 2.48 13.13
N LYS A 164 -14.90 1.50 13.89
CA LYS A 164 -15.84 1.77 14.98
C LYS A 164 -15.24 2.65 16.06
N ARG A 165 -13.98 2.41 16.47
CA ARG A 165 -13.28 3.23 17.47
C ARG A 165 -13.04 4.64 16.95
N PHE A 166 -12.61 4.78 15.71
CA PHE A 166 -12.46 6.07 15.05
C PHE A 166 -13.78 6.86 15.02
N GLU A 167 -14.87 6.23 14.61
CA GLU A 167 -16.20 6.86 14.55
C GLU A 167 -16.78 7.19 15.93
N SER A 168 -16.31 6.51 16.99
CA SER A 168 -16.65 6.84 18.38
C SER A 168 -15.93 8.09 18.92
N GLY A 169 -15.00 8.66 18.15
CA GLY A 169 -14.25 9.86 18.52
C GLY A 169 -12.96 9.61 19.29
N GLU A 170 -12.44 8.38 19.27
CA GLU A 170 -11.11 8.12 19.81
C GLU A 170 -10.03 8.86 19.00
N ASP A 171 -9.03 9.40 19.70
CA ASP A 171 -7.95 10.18 19.09
C ASP A 171 -7.12 9.37 18.07
N GLU A 172 -6.89 9.94 16.89
CA GLU A 172 -6.18 9.25 15.79
C GLU A 172 -4.76 8.83 16.19
N LYS A 173 -4.03 9.66 16.94
CA LYS A 173 -2.67 9.32 17.37
C LYS A 173 -2.68 8.13 18.33
N SER A 174 -3.70 8.02 19.16
CA SER A 174 -3.89 6.89 20.08
C SER A 174 -4.26 5.62 19.32
N LEU A 175 -5.10 5.72 18.29
CA LEU A 175 -5.49 4.60 17.43
C LEU A 175 -4.34 4.03 16.59
N MET A 176 -3.35 4.84 16.25
CA MET A 176 -2.20 4.40 15.44
C MET A 176 -1.05 3.83 16.25
N LYS A 177 -1.13 3.85 17.59
CA LYS A 177 -0.13 3.25 18.46
C LYS A 177 -0.25 1.73 18.46
N ARG A 178 0.90 1.05 18.56
CA ARG A 178 0.97 -0.41 18.55
C ARG A 178 0.18 -1.04 19.70
N GLU A 179 0.20 -0.41 20.87
CA GLU A 179 -0.49 -0.86 22.09
C GLU A 179 -2.01 -0.89 21.92
N ALA A 180 -2.56 -0.08 21.01
CA ALA A 180 -3.98 -0.05 20.71
C ALA A 180 -4.51 -1.39 20.17
N PHE A 181 -3.62 -2.30 19.75
CA PHE A 181 -3.97 -3.57 19.12
C PHE A 181 -3.50 -4.81 19.89
N LEU A 182 -2.64 -4.66 20.90
CA LEU A 182 -2.07 -5.79 21.66
C LEU A 182 -3.12 -6.63 22.41
N HIS A 183 -4.23 -6.01 22.83
CA HIS A 183 -5.32 -6.71 23.52
C HIS A 183 -6.37 -7.31 22.56
N ALA A 184 -6.43 -6.82 21.32
CA ALA A 184 -7.35 -7.32 20.31
C ALA A 184 -6.86 -8.65 19.70
N SER A 185 -5.53 -8.85 19.66
CA SER A 185 -4.88 -10.06 19.13
C SER A 185 -5.09 -11.35 19.95
N MET A 186 -5.72 -11.29 21.13
CA MET A 186 -6.02 -12.49 21.94
C MET A 186 -7.37 -13.15 21.60
N LYS A 187 -8.09 -12.66 20.59
CA LYS A 187 -9.45 -13.15 20.23
C LYS A 187 -9.60 -13.66 18.79
N ILE A 188 -8.51 -14.06 18.13
CA ILE A 188 -8.56 -14.73 16.81
C ILE A 188 -8.10 -16.17 16.98
#